data_AF-A0A9P8SMB8-F1
#
_entry.id   AF-A0A9P8SMB8-F1
#
_cell.length_a   1.000
_cell.length_b   1.000
_cell.length_c   1.000
_cell.angle_alpha   90.00
_cell.angle_beta   90.00
_cell.angle_gamma   90.00
#
_symmetry.space_group_name_H-M   'P 1'
#
loop_
_entity.id
_entity.type
_entity.pdbx_description
1 polymer ?
#
loop_
_entity_poly.entity_id
_entity_poly.type
_entity_poly.pdbx_seq_one_letter_code
_entity_poly.pdbx_strand_id
1 'polypeptide(L)'
;MRGNVASTLALMAGVAAAAAHNSSSTCAAGLYLIVARGTSELKGAGISGPLADRVAEHIKGSTVVPLDYPATLTNPIYDDSVGDGVDALQEAVHNYTQSCPDAKVALMGYSQGAQLTTDALCGGTGAGFESAKPLSADLIRKNIVAIVLFGDPSHVINTRYDKGTSVKNGVFERNNATVRVCETYSDRMVSYCDTGDVFCDNGQDKKVHSSYIKRYGDDALKFIVDRYNKAAKSTGGTNLTSSSTASGGTATAAPTASSTGSTGASGGSSAATPAATGAGGGNTSAASGLVAGGSVYLALSLVMAAALQAL
;
A
#
# COMPACT_ATOMS: atom_id res chain seq x y z
N MET A 1 -32.58 -73.23 -7.08
CA MET A 1 -31.15 -73.61 -7.17
C MET A 1 -30.31 -72.34 -7.31
N ARG A 2 -28.97 -72.44 -7.32
CA ARG A 2 -28.01 -71.31 -7.29
C ARG A 2 -28.29 -70.23 -8.35
N GLY A 3 -28.07 -68.97 -7.98
CA GLY A 3 -28.05 -67.81 -8.87
C GLY A 3 -27.13 -66.72 -8.32
N ASN A 4 -25.82 -66.86 -8.54
CA ASN A 4 -24.83 -65.87 -8.07
C ASN A 4 -24.74 -64.71 -9.06
N VAL A 5 -25.11 -63.51 -8.63
CA VAL A 5 -24.84 -62.27 -9.40
C VAL A 5 -23.61 -61.59 -8.81
N ALA A 6 -22.44 -61.86 -9.39
CA ALA A 6 -21.20 -61.20 -9.01
C ALA A 6 -21.14 -59.81 -9.65
N SER A 7 -21.47 -58.77 -8.88
CA SER A 7 -21.41 -57.38 -9.36
C SER A 7 -19.97 -56.87 -9.32
N THR A 8 -19.32 -56.78 -10.48
CA THR A 8 -17.94 -56.32 -10.62
C THR A 8 -17.84 -54.80 -10.49
N LEU A 9 -17.37 -54.31 -9.35
CA LEU A 9 -17.13 -52.89 -9.13
C LEU A 9 -15.85 -52.44 -9.84
N ALA A 10 -15.98 -51.80 -11.00
CA ALA A 10 -14.85 -51.31 -11.79
C ALA A 10 -14.22 -50.06 -11.15
N LEU A 11 -13.05 -50.23 -10.53
CA LEU A 11 -12.33 -49.15 -9.86
C LEU A 11 -11.57 -48.28 -10.89
N MET A 12 -12.26 -47.31 -11.47
CA MET A 12 -11.63 -46.31 -12.37
C MET A 12 -10.74 -45.35 -11.58
N ALA A 13 -9.45 -45.68 -11.51
CA ALA A 13 -8.43 -44.81 -10.95
C ALA A 13 -8.20 -43.60 -11.88
N GLY A 14 -8.91 -42.50 -11.62
CA GLY A 14 -8.71 -41.23 -12.31
C GLY A 14 -7.34 -40.65 -12.01
N VAL A 15 -6.39 -40.82 -12.94
CA VAL A 15 -5.06 -40.21 -12.84
C VAL A 15 -5.21 -38.70 -13.06
N ALA A 16 -5.35 -37.97 -11.96
CA ALA A 16 -5.29 -36.51 -11.96
C ALA A 16 -3.87 -36.08 -12.38
N ALA A 17 -3.70 -35.76 -13.66
CA ALA A 17 -2.47 -35.18 -14.17
C ALA A 17 -2.30 -33.79 -13.56
N ALA A 18 -1.55 -33.72 -12.46
CA ALA A 18 -1.13 -32.46 -11.87
C ALA A 18 -0.30 -31.70 -12.91
N ALA A 19 -0.89 -30.66 -13.50
CA ALA A 19 -0.21 -29.78 -14.44
C ALA A 19 0.84 -28.97 -13.68
N ALA A 20 2.05 -29.54 -13.56
CA ALA A 20 3.20 -28.88 -12.98
C ALA A 20 3.43 -27.56 -13.74
N HIS A 21 3.13 -26.44 -13.09
CA HIS A 21 3.24 -25.13 -13.71
C HIS A 21 4.73 -24.79 -13.81
N ASN A 22 5.33 -25.18 -14.93
CA ASN A 22 6.75 -24.99 -15.20
C ASN A 22 7.00 -23.51 -15.55
N SER A 23 6.97 -22.68 -14.51
CA SER A 23 7.01 -21.22 -14.58
C SER A 23 8.37 -20.69 -15.04
N SER A 24 8.62 -20.81 -16.34
CA SER A 24 9.43 -19.80 -17.03
C SER A 24 8.66 -18.48 -16.94
N SER A 25 9.00 -17.67 -15.93
CA SER A 25 8.27 -16.46 -15.51
C SER A 25 8.38 -15.37 -16.56
N THR A 26 7.58 -15.49 -17.62
CA THR A 26 7.46 -14.51 -18.69
C THR A 26 6.90 -13.22 -18.09
N CYS A 27 7.74 -12.20 -17.99
CA CYS A 27 7.37 -10.91 -17.41
C CYS A 27 6.18 -10.29 -18.16
N ALA A 28 5.19 -9.81 -17.41
CA ALA A 28 4.06 -9.07 -17.97
C ALA A 28 4.58 -7.82 -18.73
N ALA A 29 4.25 -7.73 -20.01
CA ALA A 29 4.60 -6.58 -20.86
C ALA A 29 3.79 -5.32 -20.48
N GLY A 30 2.60 -5.53 -19.91
CA GLY A 30 1.77 -4.51 -19.29
C GLY A 30 2.09 -4.36 -17.79
N LEU A 31 1.08 -4.61 -16.96
CA LEU A 31 1.09 -4.48 -15.52
C LEU A 31 1.00 -5.87 -14.85
N TYR A 32 1.75 -6.08 -13.78
CA TYR A 32 1.55 -7.22 -12.87
C TYR A 32 0.67 -6.75 -11.72
N LEU A 33 -0.62 -7.08 -11.76
CA LEU A 33 -1.63 -6.59 -10.81
C LEU A 33 -1.89 -7.66 -9.75
N ILE A 34 -1.34 -7.48 -8.55
CA ILE A 34 -1.63 -8.34 -7.40
C ILE A 34 -2.92 -7.87 -6.73
N VAL A 35 -3.86 -8.80 -6.50
CA VAL A 35 -5.17 -8.51 -5.93
C VAL A 35 -5.36 -9.25 -4.61
N ALA A 36 -5.44 -8.53 -3.51
CA ALA A 36 -5.73 -9.05 -2.18
C ALA A 36 -7.23 -8.90 -1.88
N ARG A 37 -7.93 -10.04 -1.82
CA ARG A 37 -9.37 -10.15 -1.49
C ARG A 37 -9.67 -9.79 -0.03
N GLY A 38 -10.95 -9.61 0.29
CA GLY A 38 -11.42 -9.39 1.67
C GLY A 38 -11.65 -10.68 2.46
N THR A 39 -11.93 -10.52 3.75
CA THR A 39 -12.23 -11.63 4.66
C THR A 39 -13.44 -12.45 4.21
N SER A 40 -13.32 -13.77 4.33
CA SER A 40 -14.30 -14.79 3.92
C SER A 40 -14.61 -14.87 2.41
N GLU A 41 -13.88 -14.13 1.56
CA GLU A 41 -13.95 -14.33 0.11
C GLU A 41 -13.23 -15.62 -0.31
N LEU A 42 -13.77 -16.30 -1.33
CA LEU A 42 -13.16 -17.49 -1.92
C LEU A 42 -11.79 -17.16 -2.54
N LYS A 43 -10.85 -18.12 -2.51
CA LYS A 43 -9.53 -17.97 -3.17
C LYS A 43 -9.69 -17.51 -4.62
N GLY A 44 -9.06 -16.40 -4.95
CA GLY A 44 -9.33 -15.62 -6.16
C GLY A 44 -9.27 -14.12 -5.88
N ALA A 45 -9.58 -13.29 -6.87
CA ALA A 45 -9.48 -11.83 -6.78
C ALA A 45 -10.63 -11.16 -5.97
N GLY A 46 -11.57 -11.95 -5.43
CA GLY A 46 -12.74 -11.46 -4.69
C GLY A 46 -13.63 -10.52 -5.52
N ILE A 47 -14.36 -9.65 -4.82
CA ILE A 47 -15.21 -8.58 -5.36
C ILE A 47 -14.43 -7.60 -6.26
N SER A 48 -13.10 -7.51 -6.08
CA SER A 48 -12.19 -6.70 -6.89
C SER A 48 -11.86 -7.31 -8.26
N GLY A 49 -12.15 -8.60 -8.49
CA GLY A 49 -11.83 -9.32 -9.72
C GLY A 49 -12.28 -8.61 -11.01
N PRO A 50 -13.59 -8.28 -11.16
CA PRO A 50 -14.08 -7.59 -12.36
C PRO A 50 -13.47 -6.20 -12.59
N LEU A 51 -12.90 -5.56 -11.56
CA LEU A 51 -12.13 -4.32 -11.73
C LEU A 51 -10.69 -4.62 -12.18
N ALA A 52 -10.05 -5.65 -11.63
CA ALA A 52 -8.72 -6.08 -12.05
C ALA A 52 -8.70 -6.56 -13.51
N ASP A 53 -9.73 -7.29 -13.95
CA ASP A 53 -9.92 -7.70 -15.34
C ASP A 53 -10.02 -6.47 -16.27
N ARG A 54 -10.85 -5.48 -15.91
CA ARG A 54 -10.95 -4.20 -16.64
C ARG A 54 -9.62 -3.44 -16.71
N VAL A 55 -8.78 -3.51 -15.68
CA VAL A 55 -7.42 -2.93 -15.71
C VAL A 55 -6.55 -3.66 -16.75
N ALA A 56 -6.57 -4.99 -16.78
CA ALA A 56 -5.83 -5.77 -17.77
C ALA A 56 -6.37 -5.60 -19.20
N GLU A 57 -7.67 -5.34 -19.36
CA GLU A 57 -8.25 -4.95 -20.65
C GLU A 57 -7.72 -3.59 -21.15
N HIS A 58 -7.51 -2.62 -20.26
CA HIS A 58 -7.01 -1.29 -20.63
C HIS A 58 -5.49 -1.25 -20.80
N ILE A 59 -4.75 -2.08 -20.05
CA ILE A 59 -3.30 -2.18 -20.12
C ILE A 59 -2.94 -3.54 -20.74
N LYS A 60 -2.83 -3.59 -22.08
CA LYS A 60 -2.57 -4.84 -22.79
C LYS A 60 -1.24 -5.49 -22.37
N GLY A 61 -1.23 -6.82 -22.29
CA GLY A 61 -0.08 -7.60 -21.81
C GLY A 61 0.07 -7.63 -20.28
N SER A 62 -0.95 -7.21 -19.54
CA SER A 62 -0.99 -7.34 -18.08
C SER A 62 -1.37 -8.74 -17.61
N THR A 63 -0.95 -9.07 -16.39
CA THR A 63 -1.33 -10.31 -15.68
C THR A 63 -2.02 -9.93 -14.37
N VAL A 64 -3.23 -10.44 -14.14
CA VAL A 64 -3.92 -10.35 -12.84
C VAL A 64 -3.49 -11.56 -12.00
N VAL A 65 -3.05 -11.31 -10.77
CA VAL A 65 -2.58 -12.34 -9.84
C VAL A 65 -3.34 -12.19 -8.52
N PRO A 66 -4.35 -13.04 -8.25
CA PRO A 66 -4.91 -13.18 -6.92
C PRO A 66 -3.83 -13.52 -5.89
N LEU A 67 -3.78 -12.79 -4.78
CA LEU A 67 -2.92 -13.14 -3.66
C LEU A 67 -3.50 -14.37 -2.94
N ASP A 68 -2.75 -15.47 -2.91
CA ASP A 68 -3.13 -16.61 -2.07
C ASP A 68 -2.65 -16.39 -0.64
N TYR A 69 -3.62 -16.28 0.27
CA TYR A 69 -3.47 -16.08 1.71
C TYR A 69 -4.80 -16.49 2.38
N PRO A 70 -4.88 -16.68 3.70
CA PRO A 70 -6.07 -17.27 4.34
C PRO A 70 -7.37 -16.50 4.10
N ALA A 71 -7.33 -15.17 4.22
CA ALA A 71 -8.50 -14.28 4.23
C ALA A 71 -9.58 -14.65 5.26
N THR A 72 -9.20 -14.94 6.50
CA THR A 72 -10.08 -15.47 7.55
C THR A 72 -10.26 -14.51 8.73
N LEU A 73 -11.30 -14.75 9.52
CA LEU A 73 -11.62 -14.01 10.75
C LEU A 73 -11.23 -14.79 12.02
N THR A 74 -11.36 -16.12 11.99
CA THR A 74 -11.35 -16.97 13.21
C THR A 74 -10.55 -18.27 13.13
N ASN A 75 -10.16 -18.73 11.94
CA ASN A 75 -9.28 -19.90 11.77
C ASN A 75 -8.57 -19.89 10.39
N PRO A 76 -7.31 -19.43 10.30
CA PRO A 76 -6.57 -18.70 11.34
C PRO A 76 -7.28 -17.39 11.74
N ILE A 77 -6.95 -16.84 12.92
CA ILE A 77 -7.59 -15.61 13.42
C ILE A 77 -7.24 -14.41 12.54
N TYR A 78 -7.96 -13.30 12.70
CA TYR A 78 -7.81 -12.13 11.83
C TYR A 78 -6.38 -11.55 11.80
N ASP A 79 -5.64 -11.57 12.92
CA ASP A 79 -4.25 -11.10 13.01
C ASP A 79 -3.29 -12.01 12.23
N ASP A 80 -3.22 -13.29 12.59
CA ASP A 80 -2.53 -14.36 11.83
C ASP A 80 -2.84 -14.28 10.32
N SER A 81 -4.11 -14.09 9.95
CA SER A 81 -4.54 -13.98 8.55
C SER A 81 -4.11 -12.68 7.87
N VAL A 82 -3.80 -11.61 8.61
CA VAL A 82 -3.14 -10.41 8.08
C VAL A 82 -1.64 -10.65 7.97
N GLY A 83 -1.01 -11.28 8.97
CA GLY A 83 0.42 -11.65 8.96
C GLY A 83 0.80 -12.55 7.78
N ASP A 84 0.14 -13.70 7.63
CA ASP A 84 0.26 -14.62 6.48
C ASP A 84 0.09 -13.87 5.14
N GLY A 85 -0.84 -12.90 5.11
CA GLY A 85 -1.13 -12.09 3.94
C GLY A 85 -0.06 -11.05 3.62
N VAL A 86 0.52 -10.42 4.64
CA VAL A 86 1.68 -9.52 4.51
C VAL A 86 2.85 -10.30 3.93
N ASP A 87 3.22 -11.43 4.52
CA ASP A 87 4.37 -12.21 4.09
C ASP A 87 4.18 -12.76 2.67
N ALA A 88 3.00 -13.32 2.35
CA ALA A 88 2.66 -13.74 1.00
C ALA A 88 2.75 -12.60 -0.03
N LEU A 89 2.33 -11.38 0.34
CA LEU A 89 2.42 -10.22 -0.54
C LEU A 89 3.86 -9.75 -0.72
N GLN A 90 4.65 -9.72 0.36
CA GLN A 90 6.07 -9.37 0.29
C GLN A 90 6.85 -10.37 -0.57
N GLU A 91 6.61 -11.67 -0.39
CA GLU A 91 7.22 -12.71 -1.22
C GLU A 91 6.79 -12.58 -2.69
N ALA A 92 5.49 -12.44 -2.98
CA ALA A 92 4.99 -12.32 -4.35
C ALA A 92 5.59 -11.12 -5.09
N VAL A 93 5.67 -9.96 -4.42
CA VAL A 93 6.32 -8.75 -4.95
C VAL A 93 7.82 -8.95 -5.12
N HIS A 94 8.51 -9.52 -4.14
CA HIS A 94 9.96 -9.75 -4.16
C HIS A 94 10.37 -10.73 -5.27
N ASN A 95 9.79 -11.93 -5.29
CA ASN A 95 10.15 -12.98 -6.23
C ASN A 95 9.82 -12.59 -7.69
N TYR A 96 8.70 -11.88 -7.90
CA TYR A 96 8.37 -11.35 -9.23
C TYR A 96 9.33 -10.23 -9.65
N THR A 97 9.66 -9.28 -8.78
CA THR A 97 10.60 -8.18 -9.13
C THR A 97 12.05 -8.64 -9.22
N GLN A 98 12.47 -9.73 -8.57
CA GLN A 98 13.74 -10.38 -8.85
C GLN A 98 13.77 -11.02 -10.25
N SER A 99 12.70 -11.72 -10.64
CA SER A 99 12.56 -12.33 -11.97
C SER A 99 12.46 -11.27 -13.08
N CYS A 100 11.79 -10.16 -12.79
CA CYS A 100 11.34 -9.15 -13.74
C CYS A 100 11.72 -7.74 -13.24
N PRO A 101 13.02 -7.38 -13.21
CA PRO A 101 13.54 -6.21 -12.50
C PRO A 101 12.94 -4.87 -12.91
N ASP A 102 12.46 -4.72 -14.15
CA ASP A 102 11.92 -3.46 -14.66
C ASP A 102 10.39 -3.48 -14.86
N ALA A 103 9.73 -4.60 -14.51
CA ALA A 103 8.28 -4.74 -14.62
C ALA A 103 7.53 -3.80 -13.69
N LYS A 104 6.33 -3.40 -14.11
CA LYS A 104 5.46 -2.50 -13.36
C LYS A 104 4.45 -3.33 -12.58
N VAL A 105 4.46 -3.18 -11.26
CA VAL A 105 3.56 -3.86 -10.32
C VAL A 105 2.48 -2.88 -9.88
N ALA A 106 1.24 -3.34 -9.77
CA ALA A 106 0.21 -2.62 -9.03
C ALA A 106 -0.40 -3.54 -7.97
N LEU A 107 -0.86 -2.93 -6.90
CA LEU A 107 -1.45 -3.61 -5.74
C LEU A 107 -2.89 -3.13 -5.58
N MET A 108 -3.84 -4.05 -5.45
CA MET A 108 -5.25 -3.76 -5.22
C MET A 108 -5.76 -4.56 -4.03
N GLY A 109 -6.04 -3.88 -2.92
CA GLY A 109 -6.53 -4.48 -1.69
C GLY A 109 -7.98 -4.08 -1.39
N TYR A 110 -8.77 -5.04 -0.90
CA TYR A 110 -10.13 -4.79 -0.41
C TYR A 110 -10.30 -5.33 1.02
N SER A 111 -10.86 -4.53 1.93
CA SER A 111 -11.08 -4.90 3.34
C SER A 111 -9.77 -5.33 4.03
N GLN A 112 -9.70 -6.52 4.64
CA GLN A 112 -8.46 -7.10 5.17
C GLN A 112 -7.31 -7.14 4.12
N GLY A 113 -7.64 -7.34 2.84
CA GLY A 113 -6.70 -7.25 1.72
C GLY A 113 -6.11 -5.85 1.51
N ALA A 114 -6.82 -4.79 1.92
CA ALA A 114 -6.27 -3.44 1.95
C ALA A 114 -5.32 -3.24 3.14
N GLN A 115 -5.71 -3.71 4.33
CA GLN A 115 -4.86 -3.64 5.53
C GLN A 115 -3.52 -4.34 5.32
N LEU A 116 -3.50 -5.62 4.89
CA LEU A 116 -2.26 -6.35 4.64
C LEU A 116 -1.39 -5.67 3.55
N THR A 117 -2.04 -5.01 2.58
CA THR A 117 -1.32 -4.23 1.56
C THR A 117 -0.62 -3.01 2.18
N THR A 118 -1.28 -2.27 3.08
CA THR A 118 -0.65 -1.14 3.77
C THR A 118 0.39 -1.58 4.81
N ASP A 119 0.17 -2.69 5.51
CA ASP A 119 1.15 -3.25 6.46
C ASP A 119 2.43 -3.72 5.74
N ALA A 120 2.32 -4.38 4.58
CA ALA A 120 3.47 -4.80 3.78
C ALA A 120 4.29 -3.63 3.19
N LEU A 121 3.66 -2.49 2.92
CA LEU A 121 4.30 -1.32 2.29
C LEU A 121 4.82 -0.27 3.28
N CYS A 122 4.13 -0.13 4.42
CA CYS A 122 4.32 0.95 5.38
C CYS A 122 4.81 0.48 6.75
N GLY A 123 4.80 -0.83 6.99
CA GLY A 123 4.99 -1.45 8.31
C GLY A 123 3.68 -1.47 9.10
N GLY A 124 3.59 -2.41 10.06
CA GLY A 124 2.35 -2.75 10.78
C GLY A 124 1.56 -1.57 11.37
N THR A 125 0.25 -1.76 11.56
CA THR A 125 -0.65 -0.78 12.19
C THR A 125 -0.16 -0.37 13.59
N GLY A 126 0.37 -1.33 14.35
CA GLY A 126 0.67 -1.21 15.78
C GLY A 126 -0.56 -1.41 16.68
N ALA A 127 -1.74 -1.69 16.11
CA ALA A 127 -3.01 -1.87 16.82
C ALA A 127 -3.16 -3.29 17.42
N GLY A 128 -2.10 -3.83 18.01
CA GLY A 128 -2.03 -5.20 18.53
C GLY A 128 -1.59 -6.27 17.53
N PHE A 129 -1.53 -5.93 16.23
CA PHE A 129 -1.11 -6.80 15.13
C PHE A 129 0.39 -7.14 15.15
N GLU A 130 0.77 -8.22 14.47
CA GLU A 130 2.18 -8.57 14.25
C GLU A 130 3.00 -7.44 13.58
N SER A 131 4.27 -7.31 13.99
CA SER A 131 5.13 -6.18 13.63
C SER A 131 5.76 -6.35 12.23
N ALA A 132 4.94 -6.24 11.19
CA ALA A 132 5.40 -6.21 9.80
C ALA A 132 6.49 -5.13 9.57
N LYS A 133 7.64 -5.55 9.02
CA LYS A 133 8.66 -4.65 8.47
C LYS A 133 8.26 -4.30 7.02
N PRO A 134 8.27 -3.01 6.61
CA PRO A 134 7.92 -2.65 5.23
C PRO A 134 8.91 -3.20 4.20
N LEU A 135 8.39 -3.49 3.00
CA LEU A 135 9.18 -3.64 1.77
C LEU A 135 10.14 -2.47 1.57
N SER A 136 11.28 -2.72 0.91
CA SER A 136 12.29 -1.67 0.73
C SER A 136 11.75 -0.53 -0.13
N ALA A 137 11.97 0.70 0.33
CA ALA A 137 11.40 1.89 -0.31
C ALA A 137 11.90 2.09 -1.74
N ASP A 138 13.05 1.52 -2.10
CA ASP A 138 13.59 1.57 -3.46
C ASP A 138 12.92 0.56 -4.39
N LEU A 139 12.55 -0.64 -3.90
CA LEU A 139 11.71 -1.59 -4.64
C LEU A 139 10.32 -0.98 -4.88
N ILE A 140 9.69 -0.41 -3.85
CA ILE A 140 8.39 0.26 -3.96
C ILE A 140 8.47 1.41 -4.98
N ARG A 141 9.52 2.24 -4.95
CA ARG A 141 9.69 3.35 -5.91
C ARG A 141 9.94 2.88 -7.34
N LYS A 142 10.75 1.83 -7.54
CA LYS A 142 11.14 1.33 -8.86
C LYS A 142 10.01 0.56 -9.55
N ASN A 143 9.37 -0.36 -8.84
CA ASN A 143 8.49 -1.36 -9.44
C ASN A 143 7.00 -1.13 -9.15
N ILE A 144 6.62 -0.70 -7.95
CA ILE A 144 5.21 -0.51 -7.61
C ILE A 144 4.75 0.85 -8.15
N VAL A 145 3.89 0.84 -9.17
CA VAL A 145 3.43 2.04 -9.87
C VAL A 145 2.09 2.56 -9.36
N ALA A 146 1.23 1.69 -8.83
CA ALA A 146 -0.08 2.03 -8.29
C ALA A 146 -0.45 1.15 -7.09
N ILE A 147 -1.07 1.74 -6.08
CA ILE A 147 -1.63 1.07 -4.91
C ILE A 147 -3.07 1.56 -4.77
N VAL A 148 -4.04 0.66 -4.77
CA VAL A 148 -5.47 0.96 -4.64
C VAL A 148 -6.03 0.16 -3.47
N LEU A 149 -6.71 0.84 -2.56
CA LEU A 149 -7.21 0.27 -1.32
C LEU A 149 -8.69 0.62 -1.17
N PHE A 150 -9.52 -0.33 -0.79
CA PHE A 150 -10.96 -0.16 -0.62
C PHE A 150 -11.39 -0.65 0.77
N GLY A 151 -12.00 0.22 1.58
CA GLY A 151 -12.53 -0.16 2.88
C GLY A 151 -11.46 -0.60 3.90
N ASP A 152 -10.27 -0.02 3.83
CA ASP A 152 -9.11 -0.37 4.66
C ASP A 152 -9.41 -0.25 6.18
N PRO A 153 -9.44 -1.36 6.95
CA PRO A 153 -9.65 -1.31 8.40
C PRO A 153 -8.58 -0.52 9.18
N SER A 154 -7.42 -0.27 8.57
CA SER A 154 -6.33 0.54 9.13
C SER A 154 -6.36 2.02 8.71
N HIS A 155 -7.42 2.44 8.02
CA HIS A 155 -7.60 3.80 7.48
C HIS A 155 -7.36 4.92 8.51
N VAL A 156 -6.78 6.02 8.04
CA VAL A 156 -6.58 7.27 8.79
C VAL A 156 -6.98 8.45 7.92
N ILE A 157 -7.89 9.27 8.43
CA ILE A 157 -8.43 10.45 7.72
C ILE A 157 -7.37 11.53 7.44
N ASN A 158 -7.63 12.34 6.43
CA ASN A 158 -6.84 13.53 6.06
C ASN A 158 -5.39 13.25 5.61
N THR A 159 -5.08 12.00 5.26
CA THR A 159 -3.82 11.67 4.56
C THR A 159 -3.93 12.03 3.08
N ARG A 160 -2.81 12.28 2.39
CA ARG A 160 -2.83 12.73 0.97
C ARG A 160 -3.32 11.65 0.00
N TYR A 161 -3.32 10.38 0.41
CA TYR A 161 -3.88 9.24 -0.33
C TYR A 161 -5.35 8.96 0.01
N ASP A 162 -5.93 9.62 1.02
CA ASP A 162 -7.33 9.44 1.45
C ASP A 162 -8.34 9.92 0.39
N LYS A 163 -9.41 9.15 0.16
CA LYS A 163 -10.51 9.45 -0.77
C LYS A 163 -11.83 8.86 -0.28
N GLY A 164 -12.93 9.47 -0.75
CA GLY A 164 -14.29 9.13 -0.36
C GLY A 164 -14.86 10.16 0.60
N THR A 165 -15.68 9.71 1.56
CA THR A 165 -16.43 10.58 2.48
C THR A 165 -16.20 10.25 3.96
N SER A 166 -15.21 9.42 4.31
CA SER A 166 -14.91 9.09 5.72
C SER A 166 -14.63 10.35 6.56
N VAL A 167 -15.05 10.32 7.83
CA VAL A 167 -14.78 11.39 8.81
C VAL A 167 -14.18 10.88 10.12
N LYS A 168 -13.88 9.58 10.19
CA LYS A 168 -13.28 8.88 11.32
C LYS A 168 -12.23 7.89 10.80
N ASN A 169 -11.29 7.50 11.66
CA ASN A 169 -10.35 6.43 11.34
C ASN A 169 -11.03 5.05 11.33
N GLY A 170 -10.35 4.06 10.78
CA GLY A 170 -10.76 2.66 10.83
C GLY A 170 -10.67 2.04 12.22
N VAL A 171 -11.16 0.81 12.34
CA VAL A 171 -11.22 0.06 13.62
C VAL A 171 -9.86 -0.47 14.10
N PHE A 172 -8.83 -0.42 13.25
CA PHE A 172 -7.45 -0.85 13.53
C PHE A 172 -6.45 0.24 13.10
N GLU A 173 -6.70 1.51 13.49
CA GLU A 173 -6.10 2.66 12.82
C GLU A 173 -4.56 2.67 12.83
N ARG A 174 -3.97 3.07 11.70
CA ARG A 174 -2.52 3.05 11.53
C ARG A 174 -1.82 4.11 12.39
N ASN A 175 -0.81 3.70 13.16
CA ASN A 175 -0.05 4.62 13.99
C ASN A 175 0.69 5.71 13.16
N ASN A 176 0.93 6.87 13.79
CA ASN A 176 1.49 8.05 13.15
C ASN A 176 2.92 7.86 12.58
N ALA A 177 3.66 6.81 12.97
CA ALA A 177 4.95 6.50 12.34
C ALA A 177 4.77 5.77 11.00
N THR A 178 3.92 4.74 10.93
CA THR A 178 3.69 3.98 9.68
C THR A 178 2.77 4.73 8.71
N VAL A 179 1.88 5.62 9.19
CA VAL A 179 1.21 6.64 8.35
C VAL A 179 2.23 7.49 7.58
N ARG A 180 3.35 7.89 8.20
CA ARG A 180 4.40 8.70 7.53
C ARG A 180 5.15 7.93 6.46
N VAL A 181 5.30 6.61 6.61
CA VAL A 181 5.88 5.74 5.56
C VAL A 181 4.93 5.66 4.38
N CYS A 182 3.64 5.37 4.63
CA CYS A 182 2.57 5.41 3.63
C CYS A 182 2.50 6.76 2.89
N GLU A 183 2.67 7.87 3.61
CA GLU A 183 2.71 9.21 3.02
C GLU A 183 3.88 9.46 2.04
N THR A 184 4.93 8.63 2.05
CA THR A 184 5.98 8.72 1.02
C THR A 184 5.54 8.16 -0.34
N TYR A 185 4.38 7.48 -0.41
CA TYR A 185 3.82 6.85 -1.61
C TYR A 185 2.51 7.50 -2.08
N SER A 186 2.13 8.67 -1.55
CA SER A 186 0.91 9.40 -1.93
C SER A 186 0.88 9.90 -3.39
N ASP A 187 1.98 9.76 -4.16
CA ASP A 187 1.99 9.98 -5.61
C ASP A 187 1.37 8.82 -6.43
N ARG A 188 1.27 7.64 -5.79
CA ARG A 188 0.89 6.35 -6.38
C ARG A 188 -0.11 5.54 -5.56
N MET A 189 -0.50 6.01 -4.37
CA MET A 189 -1.47 5.35 -3.50
C MET A 189 -2.80 6.10 -3.44
N VAL A 190 -3.90 5.34 -3.37
CA VAL A 190 -5.23 5.83 -3.04
C VAL A 190 -5.93 4.84 -2.11
N SER A 191 -6.56 5.34 -1.05
CA SER A 191 -7.41 4.57 -0.15
C SER A 191 -8.81 5.15 -0.10
N TYR A 192 -9.80 4.35 -0.47
CA TYR A 192 -11.20 4.74 -0.52
C TYR A 192 -11.93 4.28 0.74
N CYS A 193 -12.47 5.24 1.49
CA CYS A 193 -13.32 5.01 2.64
C CYS A 193 -14.49 6.02 2.70
N ASP A 194 -15.66 5.57 3.14
CA ASP A 194 -16.88 6.38 3.19
C ASP A 194 -17.52 6.44 4.58
N THR A 195 -18.14 7.58 4.91
CA THR A 195 -18.92 7.75 6.14
C THR A 195 -19.95 6.61 6.26
N GLY A 196 -19.94 5.94 7.40
CA GLY A 196 -20.83 4.83 7.73
C GLY A 196 -20.21 3.44 7.57
N ASP A 197 -19.04 3.29 6.96
CA ASP A 197 -18.35 2.00 6.83
C ASP A 197 -17.97 1.40 8.20
N VAL A 198 -18.47 0.19 8.47
CA VAL A 198 -18.24 -0.58 9.71
C VAL A 198 -16.77 -0.78 10.10
N PHE A 199 -15.83 -0.76 9.16
CA PHE A 199 -14.43 -1.10 9.37
C PHE A 199 -13.48 0.07 9.13
N CYS A 200 -13.63 0.84 8.04
CA CYS A 200 -12.68 1.91 7.71
C CYS A 200 -13.06 3.30 8.23
N ASP A 201 -14.34 3.53 8.55
CA ASP A 201 -14.83 4.76 9.20
C ASP A 201 -15.26 4.48 10.66
N ASN A 202 -15.16 3.24 11.16
CA ASN A 202 -15.75 2.85 12.46
C ASN A 202 -17.24 3.28 12.52
N GLY A 203 -17.95 2.98 11.44
CA GLY A 203 -19.37 3.24 11.20
C GLY A 203 -20.24 2.02 11.56
N GLN A 204 -21.38 1.85 10.91
CA GLN A 204 -22.39 0.83 11.26
C GLN A 204 -23.10 0.18 10.04
N ASP A 205 -22.82 0.61 8.80
CA ASP A 205 -23.44 0.05 7.60
C ASP A 205 -22.48 -0.84 6.79
N LYS A 206 -22.72 -2.17 6.84
CA LYS A 206 -22.00 -3.17 6.02
C LYS A 206 -22.20 -2.93 4.50
N LYS A 207 -23.26 -2.25 4.07
CA LYS A 207 -23.53 -1.96 2.64
C LYS A 207 -22.60 -0.88 2.08
N VAL A 208 -22.18 0.09 2.90
CA VAL A 208 -21.17 1.08 2.49
C VAL A 208 -19.87 0.36 2.14
N HIS A 209 -19.43 -0.55 3.01
CA HIS A 209 -18.25 -1.37 2.80
C HIS A 209 -18.30 -2.19 1.50
N SER A 210 -19.41 -2.87 1.25
CA SER A 210 -19.61 -3.63 0.00
C SER A 210 -19.83 -2.79 -1.26
N SER A 211 -19.82 -1.44 -1.18
CA SER A 211 -20.16 -0.57 -2.31
C SER A 211 -18.97 -0.05 -3.13
N TYR A 212 -17.73 -0.15 -2.62
CA TYR A 212 -16.59 0.58 -3.19
C TYR A 212 -16.29 0.30 -4.66
N ILE A 213 -16.30 -0.97 -5.09
CA ILE A 213 -16.02 -1.34 -6.48
C ILE A 213 -17.07 -0.72 -7.43
N LYS A 214 -18.32 -0.57 -6.98
CA LYS A 214 -19.39 0.10 -7.73
C LYS A 214 -19.28 1.63 -7.69
N ARG A 215 -18.76 2.22 -6.62
CA ARG A 215 -18.65 3.67 -6.42
C ARG A 215 -17.41 4.30 -7.06
N TYR A 216 -16.25 3.63 -6.93
CA TYR A 216 -14.95 4.16 -7.32
C TYR A 216 -14.17 3.26 -8.28
N GLY A 217 -14.78 2.20 -8.81
CA GLY A 217 -14.10 1.30 -9.76
C GLY A 217 -13.58 2.03 -10.99
N ASP A 218 -14.32 3.01 -11.52
CA ASP A 218 -13.90 3.78 -12.69
C ASP A 218 -12.76 4.76 -12.36
N ASP A 219 -12.81 5.42 -11.20
CA ASP A 219 -11.73 6.28 -10.69
C ASP A 219 -10.44 5.48 -10.41
N ALA A 220 -10.58 4.29 -9.81
CA ALA A 220 -9.48 3.37 -9.53
C ALA A 220 -8.85 2.81 -10.82
N LEU A 221 -9.67 2.39 -11.78
CA LEU A 221 -9.22 2.00 -13.13
C LEU A 221 -8.42 3.14 -13.78
N LYS A 222 -8.98 4.35 -13.78
CA LYS A 222 -8.31 5.52 -14.35
C LYS A 222 -7.00 5.83 -13.62
N PHE A 223 -6.99 5.76 -12.29
CA PHE A 223 -5.80 6.00 -11.47
C PHE A 223 -4.67 5.02 -11.81
N ILE A 224 -4.96 3.71 -11.86
CA ILE A 224 -3.97 2.68 -12.22
C ILE A 224 -3.44 2.90 -13.64
N VAL A 225 -4.32 3.18 -14.61
CA VAL A 225 -3.94 3.46 -16.00
C VAL A 225 -3.08 4.73 -16.11
N ASP A 226 -3.43 5.81 -15.42
CA ASP A 226 -2.62 7.04 -15.37
C ASP A 226 -1.23 6.77 -14.76
N ARG A 227 -1.17 6.00 -13.66
CA ARG A 227 0.08 5.63 -12.98
C ARG A 227 0.97 4.75 -13.86
N TYR A 228 0.43 3.71 -14.47
CA TYR A 228 1.16 2.84 -15.40
C TYR A 228 1.72 3.65 -16.57
N ASN A 229 0.90 4.50 -17.20
CA ASN A 229 1.34 5.34 -18.32
C ASN A 229 2.43 6.35 -17.93
N LYS A 230 2.42 6.88 -16.70
CA LYS A 230 3.52 7.72 -16.15
C LYS A 230 4.83 6.91 -16.05
N ALA A 231 4.77 5.69 -15.52
CA ALA A 231 5.94 4.83 -15.28
C ALA A 231 6.51 4.16 -16.56
N ALA A 232 5.65 3.85 -17.54
CA ALA A 232 6.09 3.38 -18.85
C ALA A 232 6.91 4.47 -19.57
N LYS A 233 6.40 5.72 -19.56
CA LYS A 233 7.09 6.87 -20.17
C LYS A 233 8.42 7.21 -19.51
N SER A 234 8.55 7.08 -18.18
CA SER A 234 9.84 7.30 -17.52
C SER A 234 10.88 6.22 -17.83
N THR A 235 10.46 4.99 -18.14
CA THR A 235 11.37 3.90 -18.54
C THR A 235 11.82 4.06 -20.01
N GLY A 236 10.96 4.62 -20.88
CA GLY A 236 11.31 4.93 -22.27
C GLY A 236 12.20 6.16 -22.48
N GLY A 237 12.52 6.92 -21.42
CA GLY A 237 13.31 8.16 -21.50
C GLY A 237 14.83 7.96 -21.57
N THR A 238 15.33 6.73 -21.40
CA THR A 238 16.77 6.46 -21.22
C THR A 238 17.41 5.70 -22.38
N ASN A 239 17.42 6.28 -23.59
CA ASN A 239 18.54 6.08 -24.52
C ASN A 239 18.63 7.16 -25.63
N LEU A 240 19.78 7.19 -26.32
CA LEU A 240 20.09 7.99 -27.52
C LEU A 240 20.18 9.52 -27.38
N THR A 241 20.97 10.00 -26.42
CA THR A 241 21.79 11.21 -26.68
C THR A 241 22.97 10.83 -27.57
N SER A 242 22.73 10.70 -28.88
CA SER A 242 23.79 10.50 -29.87
C SER A 242 24.74 11.70 -29.91
N SER A 243 26.02 11.48 -29.63
CA SER A 243 27.06 12.51 -29.55
C SER A 243 27.47 13.03 -30.93
N SER A 244 26.79 14.06 -31.42
CA SER A 244 27.22 14.83 -32.61
C SER A 244 28.25 15.90 -32.22
N THR A 245 29.54 15.59 -32.36
CA THR A 245 30.64 16.52 -32.10
C THR A 245 30.61 17.70 -33.09
N ALA A 246 30.53 18.93 -32.57
CA ALA A 246 30.77 20.17 -33.32
C ALA A 246 31.73 21.05 -32.51
N SER A 247 32.71 21.70 -33.18
CA SER A 247 33.85 22.34 -32.53
C SER A 247 34.23 23.68 -33.18
N GLY A 248 34.70 24.63 -32.37
CA GLY A 248 35.40 25.85 -32.78
C GLY A 248 34.51 27.09 -32.99
N GLY A 249 34.90 28.21 -32.37
CA GLY A 249 34.18 29.49 -32.52
C GLY A 249 34.54 30.58 -31.50
N THR A 250 35.82 30.88 -31.29
CA THR A 250 36.29 31.84 -30.26
C THR A 250 36.18 33.31 -30.70
N ALA A 251 35.69 34.18 -29.81
CA ALA A 251 35.88 35.64 -29.90
C ALA A 251 35.91 36.27 -28.49
N THR A 252 36.59 37.40 -28.31
CA THR A 252 37.01 37.94 -27.01
C THR A 252 36.93 39.47 -26.94
N ALA A 253 36.80 40.00 -25.71
CA ALA A 253 37.04 41.38 -25.25
C ALA A 253 35.89 42.42 -25.30
N ALA A 254 35.95 43.29 -24.29
CA ALA A 254 35.21 44.55 -24.09
C ALA A 254 36.27 45.70 -24.12
N PRO A 255 36.14 46.89 -23.47
CA PRO A 255 35.03 47.56 -22.78
C PRO A 255 34.86 49.05 -23.17
N THR A 256 33.96 49.79 -22.49
CA THR A 256 34.02 51.26 -22.26
C THR A 256 33.22 51.58 -20.97
N ALA A 257 33.45 52.73 -20.31
CA ALA A 257 33.05 52.98 -18.91
C ALA A 257 32.43 54.38 -18.67
N SER A 258 32.06 54.64 -17.40
CA SER A 258 31.84 55.97 -16.77
C SER A 258 30.52 56.73 -17.06
N SER A 259 29.94 57.52 -16.13
CA SER A 259 30.24 57.73 -14.69
C SER A 259 29.12 58.53 -13.96
N THR A 260 29.29 58.69 -12.63
CA THR A 260 28.89 59.86 -11.78
C THR A 260 27.41 60.16 -11.49
N GLY A 261 27.12 60.43 -10.21
CA GLY A 261 25.88 61.07 -9.72
C GLY A 261 25.60 60.74 -8.24
N SER A 262 25.62 61.74 -7.33
CA SER A 262 25.48 61.53 -5.88
C SER A 262 24.52 62.56 -5.25
N THR A 263 23.98 62.20 -4.06
CA THR A 263 23.47 63.01 -2.92
C THR A 263 22.02 62.76 -2.48
N GLY A 264 21.77 62.90 -1.16
CA GLY A 264 20.47 62.74 -0.49
C GLY A 264 20.59 61.93 0.81
N ALA A 265 20.14 62.45 1.96
CA ALA A 265 20.39 61.86 3.28
C ALA A 265 19.30 62.19 4.33
N SER A 266 19.43 61.61 5.54
CA SER A 266 18.55 61.69 6.73
C SER A 266 17.21 60.94 6.59
N GLY A 267 16.60 60.32 7.62
CA GLY A 267 16.98 60.06 9.03
C GLY A 267 15.73 59.58 9.81
N GLY A 268 15.76 58.94 11.00
CA GLY A 268 16.83 58.41 11.86
C GLY A 268 16.29 58.06 13.28
N SER A 269 16.89 57.10 14.01
CA SER A 269 16.64 56.77 15.45
C SER A 269 15.24 56.26 15.84
N SER A 270 14.93 55.65 17.01
CA SER A 270 15.61 54.86 18.08
C SER A 270 14.46 54.23 18.95
N ALA A 271 14.58 53.39 20.00
CA ALA A 271 15.64 52.80 20.82
C ALA A 271 15.13 51.41 21.36
N ALA A 272 15.93 50.35 21.57
CA ALA A 272 16.82 50.01 22.70
C ALA A 272 16.22 49.10 23.81
N THR A 273 17.09 48.28 24.42
CA THR A 273 16.81 47.16 25.36
C THR A 273 16.80 47.59 26.85
N PRO A 274 16.39 46.74 27.83
CA PRO A 274 17.36 45.85 28.49
C PRO A 274 16.81 44.45 28.88
N ALA A 275 17.66 43.60 29.48
CA ALA A 275 17.36 42.23 29.90
C ALA A 275 17.76 41.97 31.37
N ALA A 276 17.22 40.92 32.01
CA ALA A 276 17.70 40.43 33.31
C ALA A 276 17.48 38.91 33.52
N THR A 277 18.60 38.21 33.68
CA THR A 277 18.89 36.95 34.40
C THR A 277 17.82 36.24 35.25
N GLY A 278 17.85 34.90 35.20
CA GLY A 278 17.42 34.02 36.29
C GLY A 278 17.99 32.59 36.11
N ALA A 279 18.66 32.03 37.11
CA ALA A 279 19.31 30.72 37.03
C ALA A 279 19.17 29.91 38.34
N GLY A 280 19.06 28.59 38.21
CA GLY A 280 19.01 27.64 39.33
C GLY A 280 18.95 26.21 38.81
N GLY A 281 19.84 25.33 39.28
CA GLY A 281 19.94 23.94 38.83
C GLY A 281 19.70 22.94 39.97
N GLY A 282 19.57 21.65 39.62
CA GLY A 282 19.44 20.57 40.60
C GLY A 282 19.66 19.19 39.97
N ASN A 283 20.77 18.53 40.34
CA ASN A 283 20.98 17.12 40.01
C ASN A 283 20.06 16.23 40.86
N THR A 284 19.46 15.21 40.24
CA THR A 284 19.14 13.94 40.92
C THR A 284 19.41 12.77 39.97
N SER A 285 19.75 11.61 40.53
CA SER A 285 20.37 10.50 39.79
C SER A 285 19.35 9.58 39.12
N ALA A 286 19.63 9.17 37.88
CA ALA A 286 18.95 8.03 37.26
C ALA A 286 19.46 6.71 37.87
N ALA A 287 18.64 6.07 38.71
CA ALA A 287 18.87 4.73 39.20
C ALA A 287 18.07 3.72 38.35
N SER A 288 18.75 2.69 37.83
CA SER A 288 18.12 1.67 36.97
C SER A 288 17.18 0.75 37.77
N GLY A 289 15.89 1.07 37.77
CA GLY A 289 14.84 0.23 38.36
C GLY A 289 14.43 -0.91 37.44
N LEU A 290 14.90 -2.13 37.72
CA LEU A 290 14.42 -3.35 37.05
C LEU A 290 13.07 -3.77 37.67
N VAL A 291 11.98 -3.74 36.89
CA VAL A 291 10.67 -4.28 37.30
C VAL A 291 10.17 -5.22 36.22
N ALA A 292 9.75 -6.43 36.61
CA ALA A 292 9.35 -7.49 35.70
C ALA A 292 7.89 -7.91 35.92
N GLY A 293 7.17 -8.10 34.81
CA GLY A 293 5.94 -8.89 34.73
C GLY A 293 4.64 -8.22 35.18
N GLY A 294 3.52 -8.57 34.51
CA GLY A 294 2.17 -8.33 35.04
C GLY A 294 1.13 -7.74 34.07
N SER A 295 0.52 -8.60 33.26
CA SER A 295 -0.93 -8.59 32.98
C SER A 295 -1.64 -7.28 32.59
N VAL A 296 -1.63 -6.92 31.29
CA VAL A 296 -2.67 -6.06 30.67
C VAL A 296 -3.15 -6.66 29.34
N TYR A 297 -3.68 -7.90 29.40
CA TYR A 297 -4.25 -8.61 28.24
C TYR A 297 -5.68 -9.12 28.56
N LEU A 298 -6.65 -8.21 28.69
CA LEU A 298 -8.06 -8.59 28.92
C LEU A 298 -9.11 -7.50 28.59
N ALA A 299 -8.74 -6.46 27.82
CA ALA A 299 -9.60 -5.29 27.57
C ALA A 299 -10.04 -5.07 26.11
N LEU A 300 -9.55 -5.88 25.15
CA LEU A 300 -9.80 -5.67 23.71
C LEU A 300 -10.71 -6.74 23.06
N SER A 301 -11.27 -7.67 23.84
CA SER A 301 -12.07 -8.80 23.35
C SER A 301 -13.57 -8.51 23.16
N LEU A 302 -14.09 -7.42 23.73
CA LEU A 302 -15.54 -7.14 23.74
C LEU A 302 -16.06 -6.40 22.49
N VAL A 303 -15.21 -5.66 21.78
CA VAL A 303 -15.65 -4.90 20.58
C VAL A 303 -15.86 -5.83 19.37
N MET A 304 -15.00 -6.84 19.18
CA MET A 304 -15.17 -7.83 18.10
C MET A 304 -16.45 -8.67 18.25
N ALA A 305 -16.90 -8.94 19.48
CA ALA A 305 -18.08 -9.79 19.73
C ALA A 305 -19.40 -9.18 19.22
N ALA A 306 -19.51 -7.85 19.16
CA ALA A 306 -20.73 -7.15 18.78
C ALA A 306 -21.04 -7.20 17.27
N ALA A 307 -20.02 -7.34 16.42
CA ALA A 307 -20.18 -7.38 14.95
C ALA A 307 -20.77 -8.72 14.43
N LEU A 308 -20.86 -9.73 15.30
CA LEU A 308 -20.98 -11.15 14.94
C LEU A 308 -22.43 -11.70 14.89
N GLN A 309 -23.44 -10.91 15.26
CA GLN A 309 -24.85 -11.37 15.31
C GLN A 309 -25.66 -11.11 14.02
N ALA A 310 -24.99 -10.84 12.90
CA ALA A 310 -25.62 -10.64 11.59
C ALA A 310 -24.72 -11.17 10.46
N LEU A 311 -24.76 -12.50 10.30
CA LEU A 311 -24.34 -13.32 9.16
C LEU A 311 -25.44 -14.37 8.93
#